data_AF-A0A0B5HYU2-F1
#
_entry.id   AF-A0A0B5HYU2-F1
#
_cell.length_a   1.000
_cell.length_b   1.000
_cell.length_c   1.000
_cell.angle_alpha   90.00
_cell.angle_beta   90.00
_cell.angle_gamma   90.00
#
_symmetry.space_group_name_H-M   'P 1'
#
loop_
_entity.id
_entity.type
_entity.pdbx_description
1 polymer ?
#
loop_
_entity_poly.entity_id
_entity_poly.type
_entity_poly.pdbx_seq_one_letter_code
_entity_poly.pdbx_strand_id
1 'polypeptide(L)'
;MKSKIFLLFIGTLFLIAACTKTQNITSFEECAAAGYPVMESYPRQCRANGELFVEEMVELAWTGFIQCPDEKPEVCTADYRPVCALKDNGLRCIKAPCQSFDAVTMGNDCTACGDAEVFGYYPGECEYRRFVICEETEKGFNITKMAEEYGWDCVDICPGNYDEYYTQIGSTACIIHYGEEEISEWETCDRSSDSCNCVKAYETTDGHKSAEEVQVENAKFRCVPEEYAERLLFRGGQERLDENGESSTIIA
;
A
#
# COMPACT_ATOMS: atom_id res chain seq x y z
N MET A 1 3.01 -61.17 -52.01
CA MET A 1 1.85 -60.73 -51.19
C MET A 1 2.08 -60.75 -49.68
N LYS A 2 2.85 -61.69 -49.11
CA LYS A 2 3.03 -61.81 -47.65
C LYS A 2 3.81 -60.66 -46.96
N SER A 3 4.70 -59.97 -47.67
CA SER A 3 5.54 -58.89 -47.10
C SER A 3 4.81 -57.55 -46.90
N LYS A 4 3.79 -57.22 -47.71
CA LYS A 4 3.02 -55.96 -47.54
C LYS A 4 2.05 -55.98 -46.35
N ILE A 5 1.62 -57.17 -45.92
CA ILE A 5 0.74 -57.34 -44.75
C ILE A 5 1.51 -57.09 -43.44
N PHE A 6 2.80 -57.43 -43.38
CA PHE A 6 3.61 -57.27 -42.17
C PHE A 6 3.92 -55.79 -41.85
N LEU A 7 4.14 -54.95 -42.87
CA LEU A 7 4.35 -53.51 -42.70
C LEU A 7 3.09 -52.77 -42.21
N LEU A 8 1.89 -53.23 -42.60
CA LEU A 8 0.62 -52.67 -42.13
C LEU A 8 0.33 -52.97 -40.65
N PHE A 9 0.82 -54.10 -40.13
CA PHE A 9 0.70 -54.46 -38.71
C PHE A 9 1.70 -53.75 -37.80
N ILE A 10 2.93 -53.49 -38.27
CA ILE A 10 3.93 -52.73 -37.48
C ILE A 10 3.53 -51.25 -37.38
N GLY A 11 2.94 -50.68 -38.45
CA GLY A 11 2.45 -49.30 -38.44
C GLY A 11 1.26 -49.06 -37.50
N THR A 12 0.34 -50.02 -37.37
CA THR A 12 -0.79 -49.92 -36.42
C THR A 12 -0.37 -50.16 -34.97
N LEU A 13 0.67 -50.96 -34.70
CA LEU A 13 1.16 -51.18 -33.34
C LEU A 13 1.87 -49.94 -32.76
N PHE A 14 2.49 -49.10 -33.59
CA PHE A 14 3.14 -47.86 -33.14
C PHE A 14 2.15 -46.74 -32.76
N LEU A 15 0.89 -46.81 -33.22
CA LEU A 15 -0.15 -45.81 -32.89
C LEU A 15 -0.76 -46.00 -31.49
N ILE A 16 -0.59 -47.17 -30.86
CA ILE A 16 -1.22 -47.47 -29.55
C ILE A 16 -0.24 -47.23 -28.38
N ALA A 17 1.07 -47.07 -28.66
CA ALA A 17 2.11 -46.91 -27.65
C ALA A 17 2.38 -45.45 -27.21
N ALA A 18 1.55 -44.48 -27.65
CA ALA A 18 1.52 -43.15 -27.06
C ALA A 18 0.74 -43.20 -25.73
N CYS A 19 1.23 -44.00 -24.79
CA CYS A 19 0.71 -44.05 -23.44
C CYS A 19 1.05 -42.71 -22.78
N THR A 20 0.04 -41.88 -22.56
CA THR A 20 0.14 -40.62 -21.83
C THR A 20 0.68 -40.91 -20.44
N LYS A 21 1.96 -40.63 -20.23
CA LYS A 21 2.59 -40.66 -18.92
C LYS A 21 1.84 -39.67 -18.04
N THR A 22 1.06 -40.18 -17.07
CA THR A 22 0.39 -39.35 -16.08
C THR A 22 1.45 -38.53 -15.37
N GLN A 23 1.50 -37.23 -15.68
CA GLN A 23 2.36 -36.28 -14.96
C GLN A 23 1.80 -36.17 -13.55
N ASN A 24 2.66 -36.34 -12.55
CA ASN A 24 2.29 -36.16 -11.15
C ASN A 24 2.31 -34.66 -10.87
N ILE A 25 1.15 -34.02 -10.97
CA ILE A 25 0.97 -32.58 -10.78
C ILE A 25 0.73 -32.34 -9.30
N THR A 26 1.56 -31.49 -8.68
CA THR A 26 1.44 -31.20 -7.23
C THR A 26 1.12 -29.74 -6.94
N SER A 27 1.09 -28.86 -7.94
CA SER A 27 0.80 -27.44 -7.77
C SER A 27 -0.09 -26.87 -8.89
N PHE A 28 -0.62 -25.67 -8.66
CA PHE A 28 -1.37 -24.92 -9.65
C PHE A 28 -0.51 -24.56 -10.87
N GLU A 29 0.74 -24.14 -10.66
CA GLU A 29 1.69 -23.77 -11.72
C GLU A 29 1.98 -24.97 -12.63
N GLU A 30 2.21 -26.15 -12.05
CA GLU A 30 2.40 -27.38 -12.82
C GLU A 30 1.15 -27.76 -13.60
N CYS A 31 -0.03 -27.60 -13.00
CA CYS A 31 -1.32 -27.86 -13.65
C CYS A 31 -1.53 -26.95 -14.87
N ALA A 32 -1.32 -25.64 -14.71
CA ALA A 32 -1.47 -24.67 -15.77
C ALA A 32 -0.40 -24.85 -16.87
N ALA A 33 0.87 -25.10 -16.50
CA ALA A 33 1.96 -25.33 -17.45
C ALA A 33 1.77 -26.62 -18.27
N ALA A 34 1.10 -27.62 -17.69
CA ALA A 34 0.73 -28.85 -18.40
C ALA A 34 -0.50 -28.68 -19.32
N GLY A 35 -1.09 -27.48 -19.38
CA GLY A 35 -2.18 -27.14 -20.31
C GLY A 35 -3.57 -27.61 -19.86
N TYR A 36 -3.75 -27.91 -18.58
CA TYR A 36 -5.07 -28.24 -18.03
C TYR A 36 -5.96 -27.00 -17.94
N PRO A 37 -7.30 -27.17 -17.94
CA PRO A 37 -8.22 -26.06 -17.88
C PRO A 37 -8.08 -25.29 -16.56
N VAL A 38 -7.80 -24.00 -16.68
CA VAL A 38 -7.84 -23.01 -15.59
C VAL A 38 -9.20 -22.32 -15.63
N MET A 39 -9.88 -22.27 -14.49
CA MET A 39 -11.18 -21.60 -14.34
C MET A 39 -10.99 -20.11 -14.09
N GLU A 40 -11.91 -19.30 -14.62
CA GLU A 40 -11.99 -17.85 -14.38
C GLU A 40 -12.57 -17.57 -12.99
N SER A 41 -11.88 -18.01 -11.94
CA SER A 41 -12.18 -17.72 -10.54
C SER A 41 -11.02 -16.99 -9.89
N TYR A 42 -11.28 -16.29 -8.79
CA TYR A 42 -10.25 -15.72 -7.93
C TYR A 42 -10.37 -16.32 -6.51
N PRO A 43 -9.33 -16.99 -5.97
CA PRO A 43 -8.05 -17.33 -6.63
C PRO A 43 -8.25 -18.25 -7.85
N ARG A 44 -7.28 -18.26 -8.77
CA ARG A 44 -7.36 -19.11 -9.97
C ARG A 44 -7.34 -20.58 -9.58
N GLN A 45 -8.07 -21.39 -10.33
CA GLN A 45 -8.20 -22.82 -10.03
C GLN A 45 -7.93 -23.64 -11.28
N CYS A 46 -7.13 -24.68 -11.17
CA CYS A 46 -6.79 -25.59 -12.27
C CYS A 46 -7.22 -27.03 -11.91
N ARG A 47 -7.86 -27.74 -12.85
CA ARG A 47 -8.33 -29.12 -12.62
C ARG A 47 -7.56 -30.13 -13.46
N ALA A 48 -6.85 -31.05 -12.81
CA ALA A 48 -6.09 -32.12 -13.46
C ALA A 48 -6.31 -33.45 -12.74
N ASN A 49 -6.47 -34.54 -13.51
CA ASN A 49 -6.59 -35.91 -12.99
C ASN A 49 -7.69 -36.14 -11.92
N GLY A 50 -8.73 -35.30 -11.91
CA GLY A 50 -9.80 -35.35 -10.91
C GLY A 50 -9.51 -34.55 -9.63
N GLU A 51 -8.33 -33.94 -9.52
CA GLU A 51 -7.92 -33.06 -8.43
C GLU A 51 -8.06 -31.59 -8.83
N LEU A 52 -8.23 -30.73 -7.82
CA LEU A 52 -8.36 -29.29 -7.97
C LEU A 52 -7.15 -28.63 -7.30
N PHE A 53 -6.36 -27.91 -8.07
CA PHE A 53 -5.22 -27.13 -7.62
C PHE A 53 -5.64 -25.66 -7.58
N VAL A 54 -5.60 -25.05 -6.41
CA VAL A 54 -5.89 -23.62 -6.23
C VAL A 54 -4.56 -22.89 -6.24
N GLU A 55 -4.47 -21.78 -6.98
CA GLU A 55 -3.32 -20.89 -6.94
C GLU A 55 -3.06 -20.48 -5.49
N GLU A 56 -1.84 -20.75 -5.01
CA GLU A 56 -1.42 -20.28 -3.71
C GLU A 56 -1.36 -18.75 -3.80
N MET A 57 -2.31 -18.10 -3.13
CA MET A 57 -2.23 -16.69 -2.86
C MET A 57 -1.00 -16.55 -1.98
N VAL A 58 0.11 -16.10 -2.57
CA VAL A 58 1.29 -15.77 -1.79
C VAL A 58 0.79 -14.83 -0.71
N GLU A 59 0.83 -15.25 0.56
CA GLU A 59 0.81 -14.37 1.71
C GLU A 59 2.08 -13.51 1.61
N LEU A 60 2.13 -12.66 0.59
CA LEU A 60 2.98 -11.51 0.58
C LEU A 60 2.57 -10.79 1.85
N ALA A 61 3.54 -10.61 2.73
CA ALA A 61 3.45 -9.84 3.94
C ALA A 61 2.39 -8.74 3.82
N TRP A 62 1.58 -8.59 4.85
CA TRP A 62 0.60 -7.52 5.07
C TRP A 62 1.28 -6.12 5.13
N THR A 63 2.03 -5.79 4.08
CA THR A 63 2.79 -4.59 3.81
C THR A 63 2.65 -4.35 2.33
N GLY A 64 1.88 -3.36 1.94
CA GLY A 64 1.83 -2.96 0.55
C GLY A 64 0.53 -2.32 0.21
N PHE A 65 0.15 -1.29 0.96
CA PHE A 65 -0.57 -0.20 0.32
C PHE A 65 0.25 0.19 -0.92
N ILE A 66 -0.35 0.07 -2.10
CA ILE A 66 0.27 0.49 -3.35
C ILE A 66 -0.27 1.87 -3.64
N GLN A 67 0.59 2.87 -3.49
CA GLN A 67 0.27 4.24 -3.86
C GLN A 67 0.10 4.34 -5.37
N CYS A 68 -0.94 5.04 -5.80
CA CYS A 68 -1.12 5.31 -7.22
C CYS A 68 -0.07 6.31 -7.72
N PRO A 69 0.42 6.16 -8.96
CA PRO A 69 1.32 7.15 -9.54
C PRO A 69 0.63 8.50 -9.71
N ASP A 70 1.42 9.57 -9.73
CA ASP A 70 0.94 10.94 -9.97
C ASP A 70 0.26 11.07 -11.34
N GLU A 71 0.84 10.44 -12.36
CA GLU A 71 0.23 10.35 -13.69
C GLU A 71 -0.84 9.26 -13.73
N LYS A 72 -2.11 9.70 -13.71
CA LYS A 72 -3.28 8.83 -13.70
C LYS A 72 -3.51 8.18 -15.07
N PRO A 73 -3.72 6.86 -15.18
CA PRO A 73 -4.01 6.20 -16.45
C PRO A 73 -5.40 6.59 -16.97
N GLU A 74 -5.49 6.99 -18.25
CA GLU A 74 -6.77 7.32 -18.90
C GLU A 74 -7.50 6.09 -19.47
N VAL A 75 -6.78 5.00 -19.72
CA VAL A 75 -7.30 3.81 -20.39
C VAL A 75 -6.95 2.57 -19.57
N CYS A 76 -8.00 1.84 -19.17
CA CYS A 76 -7.88 0.60 -18.41
C CYS A 76 -8.50 -0.59 -19.13
N THR A 77 -7.95 -1.78 -18.90
CA THR A 77 -8.55 -3.03 -19.36
C THR A 77 -9.75 -3.38 -18.48
N ALA A 78 -10.71 -4.12 -19.05
CA ALA A 78 -11.90 -4.61 -18.34
C ALA A 78 -11.64 -5.92 -17.58
N ASP A 79 -10.40 -6.17 -17.17
CA ASP A 79 -10.01 -7.36 -16.43
C ASP A 79 -10.46 -7.27 -14.97
N TYR A 80 -10.94 -8.38 -14.39
CA TYR A 80 -11.41 -8.40 -13.00
C TYR A 80 -10.36 -9.03 -12.09
N ARG A 81 -9.52 -8.17 -11.52
CA ARG A 81 -8.51 -8.49 -10.50
C ARG A 81 -8.69 -7.51 -9.34
N PRO A 82 -9.71 -7.70 -8.50
CA PRO A 82 -10.23 -6.64 -7.66
C PRO A 82 -9.20 -6.15 -6.65
N VAL A 83 -9.32 -4.87 -6.33
CA VAL A 83 -8.48 -4.17 -5.36
C VAL A 83 -9.35 -3.36 -4.41
N CYS A 84 -8.86 -3.13 -3.19
CA CYS A 84 -9.51 -2.30 -2.22
C CYS A 84 -8.85 -0.92 -2.24
N ALA A 85 -9.48 0.00 -2.96
CA ALA A 85 -9.01 1.36 -3.15
C ALA A 85 -9.39 2.24 -1.95
N LEU A 86 -8.46 3.08 -1.51
CA LEU A 86 -8.73 4.14 -0.54
C LEU A 86 -9.04 5.42 -1.31
N LYS A 87 -10.31 5.84 -1.25
CA LYS A 87 -10.87 6.94 -2.02
C LYS A 87 -11.23 8.11 -1.10
N ASP A 88 -10.79 9.32 -1.43
CA ASP A 88 -11.22 10.54 -0.76
C ASP A 88 -12.75 10.66 -0.81
N ASN A 89 -13.38 10.81 0.36
CA ASN A 89 -14.83 11.00 0.44
C ASN A 89 -15.22 12.49 0.54
N GLY A 90 -14.24 13.40 0.38
CA GLY A 90 -14.43 14.84 0.44
C GLY A 90 -14.65 15.39 1.84
N LEU A 91 -14.66 14.54 2.88
CA LEU A 91 -14.74 15.00 4.26
C LEU A 91 -13.41 15.66 4.64
N ARG A 92 -13.52 16.88 5.19
CA ARG A 92 -12.39 17.63 5.76
C ARG A 92 -12.65 17.83 7.23
N CYS A 93 -11.81 17.20 8.04
CA CYS A 93 -11.97 17.15 9.48
C CYS A 93 -11.57 18.47 10.12
N ILE A 94 -12.45 19.03 10.98
CA ILE A 94 -12.10 20.16 11.86
C ILE A 94 -11.52 19.63 13.19
N LYS A 95 -12.00 18.47 13.66
CA LYS A 95 -11.51 17.77 14.85
C LYS A 95 -11.46 16.26 14.58
N ALA A 96 -10.34 15.62 14.91
CA ALA A 96 -10.16 14.18 14.81
C ALA A 96 -10.92 13.42 15.92
N PRO A 97 -11.22 12.10 15.74
CA PRO A 97 -11.01 11.31 14.52
C PRO A 97 -12.21 11.38 13.57
N CYS A 98 -11.97 11.62 12.29
CA CYS A 98 -12.93 11.31 11.24
C CYS A 98 -12.27 10.67 10.03
N GLN A 99 -13.00 9.75 9.43
CA GLN A 99 -12.57 8.99 8.28
C GLN A 99 -12.76 9.84 7.01
N SER A 100 -11.69 10.47 6.52
CA SER A 100 -11.68 11.27 5.28
C SER A 100 -11.53 10.43 4.01
N PHE A 101 -11.70 9.12 4.11
CA PHE A 101 -11.58 8.20 2.98
C PHE A 101 -12.53 7.01 3.11
N ASP A 102 -13.09 6.57 1.99
CA ASP A 102 -13.87 5.35 1.90
C ASP A 102 -13.02 4.23 1.30
N ALA A 103 -13.20 3.02 1.80
CA ALA A 103 -12.64 1.82 1.20
C ALA A 103 -13.64 1.26 0.17
N VAL A 104 -13.24 1.23 -1.10
CA VAL A 104 -14.12 0.84 -2.21
C VAL A 104 -13.48 -0.27 -3.03
N THR A 105 -14.23 -1.34 -3.30
CA THR A 105 -13.77 -2.41 -4.19
C THR A 105 -13.82 -1.94 -5.63
N MET A 106 -12.66 -1.91 -6.28
CA MET A 106 -12.49 -1.55 -7.68
C MET A 106 -12.13 -2.80 -8.49
N GLY A 107 -12.48 -2.82 -9.78
CA GLY A 107 -12.34 -4.02 -10.61
C GLY A 107 -10.90 -4.46 -10.86
N ASN A 108 -9.97 -3.51 -10.93
CA ASN A 108 -8.53 -3.74 -10.99
C ASN A 108 -7.71 -2.52 -10.53
N ASP A 109 -6.40 -2.73 -10.39
CA ASP A 109 -5.38 -1.72 -10.10
C ASP A 109 -5.45 -0.49 -11.01
N CYS A 110 -5.58 -0.68 -12.32
CA CYS A 110 -5.71 0.43 -13.26
C CYS A 110 -6.97 1.26 -12.99
N THR A 111 -8.13 0.62 -12.83
CA THR A 111 -9.39 1.33 -12.57
C THR A 111 -9.38 2.07 -11.23
N ALA A 112 -8.70 1.52 -10.22
CA ALA A 112 -8.48 2.22 -8.96
C ALA A 112 -7.61 3.44 -9.17
N CYS A 113 -6.43 3.29 -9.79
CA CYS A 113 -5.52 4.41 -9.99
C CYS A 113 -5.94 5.39 -11.08
N GLY A 114 -6.88 5.04 -11.95
CA GLY A 114 -7.50 5.97 -12.91
C GLY A 114 -8.53 6.91 -12.27
N ASP A 115 -9.01 6.60 -11.06
CA ASP A 115 -9.88 7.49 -10.30
C ASP A 115 -9.03 8.58 -9.62
N ALA A 116 -9.40 9.84 -9.87
CA ALA A 116 -8.69 11.01 -9.33
C ALA A 116 -8.81 11.12 -7.81
N GLU A 117 -9.85 10.52 -7.21
CA GLU A 117 -10.10 10.55 -5.78
C GLU A 117 -9.38 9.40 -5.04
N VAL A 118 -8.77 8.45 -5.75
CA VAL A 118 -8.07 7.31 -5.14
C VAL A 118 -6.61 7.63 -4.86
N PHE A 119 -6.20 7.43 -3.62
CA PHE A 119 -4.80 7.59 -3.15
C PHE A 119 -3.93 6.38 -3.50
N GLY A 120 -4.50 5.19 -3.37
CA GLY A 120 -3.81 3.93 -3.55
C GLY A 120 -4.75 2.77 -3.23
N TYR A 121 -4.22 1.55 -3.27
CA TYR A 121 -5.04 0.36 -3.10
C TYR A 121 -4.29 -0.78 -2.42
N TYR A 122 -5.06 -1.71 -1.88
CA TYR A 122 -4.59 -3.03 -1.47
C TYR A 122 -5.07 -4.09 -2.46
N PRO A 123 -4.28 -5.14 -2.73
CA PRO A 123 -4.76 -6.29 -3.48
C PRO A 123 -5.95 -6.98 -2.77
N GLY A 124 -6.97 -7.35 -3.54
CA GLY A 124 -8.18 -8.03 -3.07
C GLY A 124 -9.38 -7.11 -2.80
N GLU A 125 -10.57 -7.68 -2.62
CA GLU A 125 -11.80 -6.94 -2.33
C GLU A 125 -11.81 -6.38 -0.90
N CYS A 126 -12.55 -5.28 -0.67
CA CYS A 126 -12.63 -4.65 0.65
C CYS A 126 -13.40 -5.47 1.69
N GLU A 127 -14.22 -6.45 1.30
CA GLU A 127 -14.97 -7.29 2.25
C GLU A 127 -14.02 -8.03 3.22
N TYR A 128 -12.80 -8.33 2.77
CA TYR A 128 -11.79 -9.00 3.58
C TYR A 128 -10.92 -8.05 4.40
N ARG A 129 -11.05 -6.72 4.23
CA ARG A 129 -10.25 -5.73 4.95
C ARG A 129 -11.12 -4.75 5.72
N ARG A 130 -11.00 -4.77 7.04
CA ARG A 130 -11.44 -3.66 7.89
C ARG A 130 -10.26 -2.75 8.15
N PHE A 131 -10.33 -1.53 7.63
CA PHE A 131 -9.41 -0.47 7.99
C PHE A 131 -9.84 0.11 9.33
N VAL A 132 -8.93 0.12 10.29
CA VAL A 132 -9.11 0.86 11.54
C VAL A 132 -8.04 1.95 11.56
N ILE A 133 -8.48 3.19 11.77
CA ILE A 133 -7.55 4.28 12.06
C ILE A 133 -7.01 4.01 13.46
N CYS A 134 -5.74 3.64 13.56
CA CYS A 134 -5.12 3.26 14.82
C CYS A 134 -4.69 4.50 15.60
N GLU A 135 -5.64 5.22 16.20
CA GLU A 135 -5.31 6.23 17.19
C GLU A 135 -5.31 5.58 18.58
N GLU A 136 -4.17 5.54 19.28
CA GLU A 136 -4.15 5.12 20.68
C GLU A 136 -5.01 6.09 21.50
N THR A 137 -6.27 5.73 21.74
CA THR A 137 -7.14 6.47 22.65
C THR A 137 -6.75 6.13 24.08
N GLU A 138 -6.25 7.13 24.82
CA GLU A 138 -5.95 7.19 26.26
C GLU A 138 -6.03 5.87 27.09
N LYS A 139 -4.90 5.51 27.70
CA LYS A 139 -4.72 4.61 28.86
C LYS A 139 -5.54 3.30 28.85
N GLY A 140 -4.96 2.30 28.18
CA GLY A 140 -5.24 0.89 28.46
C GLY A 140 -5.70 0.08 27.26
N PHE A 141 -5.86 0.71 26.09
CA PHE A 141 -6.28 0.04 24.87
C PHE A 141 -5.23 0.20 23.77
N ASN A 142 -4.45 -0.86 23.56
CA ASN A 142 -3.44 -0.90 22.49
C ASN A 142 -4.15 -1.35 21.20
N ILE A 143 -4.52 -0.39 20.35
CA ILE A 143 -5.25 -0.67 19.10
C ILE A 143 -4.40 -1.51 18.16
N THR A 144 -3.08 -1.33 18.13
CA THR A 144 -2.15 -2.16 17.34
C THR A 144 -2.29 -3.64 17.73
N LYS A 145 -2.30 -3.92 19.04
CA LYS A 145 -2.48 -5.28 19.57
C LYS A 145 -3.87 -5.83 19.27
N MET A 146 -4.91 -4.99 19.25
CA MET A 146 -6.24 -5.41 18.82
C MET A 146 -6.26 -5.73 17.33
N ALA A 147 -5.68 -4.87 16.48
CA ALA A 147 -5.60 -5.09 15.05
C ALA A 147 -4.84 -6.40 14.74
N GLU A 148 -3.71 -6.63 15.43
CA GLU A 148 -2.96 -7.89 15.37
C GLU A 148 -3.79 -9.10 15.82
N GLU A 149 -4.56 -9.00 16.91
CA GLU A 149 -5.37 -10.10 17.45
C GLU A 149 -6.53 -10.49 16.51
N TYR A 150 -7.09 -9.53 15.77
CA TYR A 150 -8.21 -9.75 14.86
C TYR A 150 -7.80 -9.87 13.38
N GLY A 151 -6.51 -9.81 13.07
CA GLY A 151 -6.00 -9.85 11.70
C GLY A 151 -6.43 -8.64 10.85
N TRP A 152 -6.52 -7.46 11.45
CA TRP A 152 -6.81 -6.20 10.76
C TRP A 152 -5.53 -5.44 10.46
N ASP A 153 -5.54 -4.67 9.37
CA ASP A 153 -4.46 -3.75 9.02
C ASP A 153 -4.59 -2.46 9.81
N CYS A 154 -3.58 -2.16 10.63
CA CYS A 154 -3.33 -0.78 11.06
C CYS A 154 -2.68 -0.05 9.90
N VAL A 155 -3.34 1.01 9.42
CA VAL A 155 -2.75 1.85 8.40
C VAL A 155 -2.39 3.22 8.97
N ASP A 156 -1.12 3.41 9.26
CA ASP A 156 -0.51 4.72 9.50
C ASP A 156 -0.27 5.38 8.14
N ILE A 157 -1.33 5.83 7.46
CA ILE A 157 -1.17 6.54 6.18
C ILE A 157 -0.79 7.98 6.48
N CYS A 158 0.43 8.35 6.09
CA CYS A 158 0.76 9.73 5.79
C CYS A 158 -0.12 10.17 4.61
N PRO A 159 -1.13 11.05 4.81
CA PRO A 159 -2.13 11.27 3.79
C PRO A 159 -1.61 12.19 2.67
N GLY A 160 -1.44 11.67 1.45
CA GLY A 160 -1.15 12.47 0.25
C GLY A 160 0.34 12.60 -0.07
N ASN A 161 0.82 13.82 -0.35
CA ASN A 161 2.19 14.16 -0.78
C ASN A 161 3.21 14.13 0.36
N TYR A 162 3.04 13.22 1.32
CA TYR A 162 3.91 13.14 2.48
C TYR A 162 4.81 11.91 2.35
N ASP A 163 6.11 12.10 2.51
CA ASP A 163 7.08 11.02 2.54
C ASP A 163 7.17 10.44 3.96
N GLU A 164 7.22 9.11 4.06
CA GLU A 164 7.45 8.43 5.32
C GLU A 164 8.89 8.63 5.79
N TYR A 165 9.05 9.03 7.06
CA TYR A 165 10.33 9.22 7.72
C TYR A 165 10.46 8.35 8.96
N TYR A 166 11.52 7.54 9.00
CA TYR A 166 11.87 6.76 10.16
C TYR A 166 12.83 7.57 11.04
N THR A 167 12.34 8.01 12.21
CA THR A 167 13.18 8.71 13.18
C THR A 167 14.20 7.76 13.81
N GLN A 168 15.26 8.30 14.39
CA GLN A 168 16.28 7.53 15.11
C GLN A 168 15.73 6.72 16.31
N ILE A 169 14.52 7.05 16.79
CA ILE A 169 13.83 6.32 17.86
C ILE A 169 12.87 5.24 17.35
N GLY A 170 12.86 4.97 16.04
CA GLY A 170 12.06 3.92 15.41
C GLY A 170 10.59 4.28 15.18
N SER A 171 10.22 5.57 15.21
CA SER A 171 8.88 6.03 14.89
C SER A 171 8.77 6.51 13.43
N THR A 172 7.65 6.21 12.77
CA THR A 172 7.32 6.74 11.44
C THR A 172 6.68 8.13 11.57
N ALA A 173 7.22 9.13 10.90
CA ALA A 173 6.69 10.48 10.79
C ALA A 173 6.36 10.80 9.33
N CYS A 174 5.41 11.69 9.10
CA CYS A 174 5.04 12.13 7.75
C CYS A 174 5.76 13.46 7.47
N ILE A 175 6.61 13.49 6.44
CA ILE A 175 7.34 14.69 6.01
C ILE A 175 6.64 15.28 4.80
N ILE A 176 6.47 16.60 4.80
CA ILE A 176 6.10 17.34 3.61
C ILE A 176 7.30 18.16 3.14
N HIS A 177 7.53 18.13 1.82
CA HIS A 177 8.64 18.85 1.18
C HIS A 177 8.19 20.23 0.68
N TYR A 178 8.93 21.27 1.04
CA TYR A 178 8.75 22.63 0.50
C TYR A 178 10.03 23.14 -0.16
N GLY A 179 9.89 24.08 -1.10
CA GLY A 179 11.06 24.70 -1.73
C GLY A 179 11.86 25.57 -0.76
N GLU A 180 13.19 25.66 -0.95
CA GLU A 180 14.05 26.51 -0.13
C GLU A 180 13.61 27.99 -0.17
N GLU A 181 13.23 28.49 -1.36
CA GLU A 181 12.72 29.86 -1.54
C GLU A 181 11.45 30.08 -0.70
N GLU A 182 10.52 29.12 -0.71
CA GLU A 182 9.27 29.17 0.03
C GLU A 182 9.47 29.15 1.55
N ILE A 183 10.35 28.26 2.06
CA ILE A 183 10.69 28.20 3.49
C ILE A 183 11.44 29.46 3.93
N SER A 184 12.28 30.05 3.06
CA SER A 184 13.06 31.23 3.39
C SER A 184 12.20 32.48 3.63
N GLU A 185 11.00 32.51 3.04
CA GLU A 185 10.01 33.58 3.25
C GLU A 185 9.29 33.46 4.61
N TRP A 186 9.37 32.32 5.28
CA TRP A 186 8.69 32.11 6.56
C TRP A 186 9.42 32.80 7.71
N GLU A 187 8.64 33.53 8.52
CA GLU A 187 9.15 34.19 9.72
C GLU A 187 9.72 33.16 10.70
N THR A 188 10.84 33.48 11.34
CA THR A 188 11.33 32.66 12.45
C THR A 188 10.43 32.84 13.67
N CYS A 189 10.11 31.75 14.35
CA CYS A 189 9.40 31.79 15.63
C CYS A 189 10.23 31.19 16.74
N ASP A 190 9.94 31.64 17.96
CA ASP A 190 10.35 30.89 19.15
C ASP A 190 9.39 29.74 19.38
N ARG A 191 9.90 28.59 19.84
CA ARG A 191 9.10 27.38 20.14
C ARG A 191 7.88 27.68 21.02
N SER A 192 8.00 28.64 21.93
CA SER A 192 6.95 29.05 22.87
C SER A 192 6.05 30.19 22.36
N SER A 193 6.15 30.56 21.08
CA SER A 193 5.38 31.68 20.54
C SER A 193 3.97 31.23 20.14
N ASP A 194 2.97 31.83 20.77
CA ASP A 194 1.55 31.67 20.39
C ASP A 194 1.15 32.57 19.20
N SER A 195 2.10 33.32 18.62
CA SER A 195 1.82 34.30 17.56
C SER A 195 1.51 33.69 16.20
N CYS A 196 1.87 32.42 15.98
CA CYS A 196 1.73 31.73 14.70
C CYS A 196 1.74 30.21 14.88
N ASN A 197 1.53 29.47 13.77
CA ASN A 197 1.71 28.02 13.75
C ASN A 197 3.21 27.69 13.64
N CYS A 198 3.88 27.71 14.78
CA CYS A 198 5.32 27.50 14.86
C CYS A 198 5.68 26.01 14.73
N VAL A 199 6.50 25.65 13.75
CA VAL A 199 6.95 24.26 13.51
C VAL A 199 8.45 24.19 13.34
N LYS A 200 9.00 22.97 13.48
CA LYS A 200 10.42 22.71 13.30
C LYS A 200 10.70 22.34 11.84
N ALA A 201 11.38 23.23 11.12
CA ALA A 201 11.79 23.04 9.73
C ALA A 201 13.28 22.66 9.65
N TYR A 202 13.59 21.71 8.77
CA TYR A 202 14.95 21.25 8.47
C TYR A 202 15.32 21.77 7.10
N GLU A 203 16.34 22.62 7.04
CA GLU A 203 16.88 23.06 5.75
C GLU A 203 17.85 21.98 5.26
N THR A 204 17.49 21.24 4.20
CA THR A 204 18.41 20.31 3.54
C THR A 204 19.02 21.00 2.32
N THR A 205 20.35 21.20 2.32
CA THR A 205 21.04 21.87 1.19
C THR A 205 21.39 20.92 0.04
N ASP A 206 21.27 19.62 0.27
CA ASP A 206 21.59 18.57 -0.70
C ASP A 206 20.30 17.81 -1.03
N GLY A 207 19.58 18.28 -2.06
CA GLY A 207 18.23 17.82 -2.44
C GLY A 207 18.07 16.34 -2.84
N HIS A 208 19.02 15.46 -2.48
CA HIS A 208 19.00 14.02 -2.75
C HIS A 208 19.56 13.15 -1.62
N LYS A 209 19.88 13.70 -0.45
CA LYS A 209 20.28 12.85 0.68
C LYS A 209 19.04 12.23 1.31
N SER A 210 19.05 10.91 1.47
CA SER A 210 18.03 10.22 2.24
C SER A 210 17.98 10.87 3.63
N ALA A 211 16.79 10.93 4.21
CA ALA A 211 16.57 11.59 5.50
C ALA A 211 17.38 10.96 6.66
N GLU A 212 18.00 9.80 6.43
CA GLU A 212 18.96 9.14 7.32
C GLU A 212 20.32 9.90 7.42
N GLU A 213 20.69 10.67 6.40
CA GLU A 213 21.93 11.47 6.36
C GLU A 213 21.74 12.94 6.77
N VAL A 214 20.48 13.39 6.95
CA VAL A 214 20.17 14.76 7.37
C VAL A 214 20.45 14.89 8.86
N GLN A 215 21.58 15.53 9.21
CA GLN A 215 21.86 15.82 10.62
C GLN A 215 20.88 16.86 11.17
N VAL A 216 20.18 16.47 12.24
CA VAL A 216 19.11 17.21 12.94
C VAL A 216 19.58 18.54 13.56
N GLU A 217 20.88 18.83 13.55
CA GLU A 217 21.50 19.92 14.29
C GLU A 217 21.14 21.34 13.78
N ASN A 218 20.61 21.47 12.55
CA ASN A 218 20.32 22.77 11.92
C ASN A 218 18.83 23.12 11.82
N ALA A 219 17.98 22.44 12.56
CA ALA A 219 16.56 22.72 12.51
C ALA A 219 16.23 24.13 13.05
N LYS A 220 15.43 24.88 12.29
CA LYS A 220 14.93 26.21 12.68
C LYS A 220 13.43 26.17 12.89
N PHE A 221 12.96 26.94 13.86
CA PHE A 221 11.53 27.11 14.08
C PHE A 221 11.00 28.21 13.14
N ARG A 222 9.93 27.91 12.39
CA ARG A 222 9.33 28.80 11.40
C ARG A 222 7.82 28.92 11.59
N CYS A 223 7.30 30.12 11.42
CA CYS A 223 5.86 30.40 11.35
C CYS A 223 5.34 29.92 10.00
N VAL A 224 4.52 28.87 10.02
CA VAL A 224 3.92 28.36 8.80
C VAL A 224 2.69 29.19 8.44
N PRO A 225 2.55 29.65 7.19
CA PRO A 225 1.31 30.28 6.73
C PRO A 225 0.08 29.40 7.00
N GLU A 226 -1.07 30.03 7.25
CA GLU A 226 -2.30 29.35 7.66
C GLU A 226 -2.75 28.28 6.66
N GLU A 227 -2.57 28.55 5.35
CA GLU A 227 -2.87 27.62 4.26
C GLU A 227 -2.08 26.30 4.29
N TYR A 228 -0.87 26.33 4.87
CA TYR A 228 -0.03 25.16 5.11
C TYR A 228 -0.22 24.61 6.50
N ALA A 229 -0.53 25.46 7.48
CA ALA A 229 -0.85 25.03 8.82
C ALA A 229 -2.04 24.06 8.80
N GLU A 230 -3.09 24.34 8.03
CA GLU A 230 -4.21 23.43 7.83
C GLU A 230 -3.81 22.05 7.25
N ARG A 231 -2.71 21.98 6.49
CA ARG A 231 -2.15 20.72 5.96
C ARG A 231 -1.23 20.04 6.98
N LEU A 232 -0.47 20.81 7.76
CA LEU A 232 0.39 20.33 8.84
C LEU A 232 -0.38 19.94 10.11
N LEU A 233 -1.66 20.33 10.18
CA LEU A 233 -2.61 19.99 11.25
C LEU A 233 -3.10 18.53 11.18
N PHE A 234 -2.32 17.60 10.58
CA PHE A 234 -2.04 16.36 11.29
C PHE A 234 -1.20 16.70 12.52
N ARG A 235 -1.85 17.31 13.52
CA ARG A 235 -1.37 17.19 14.90
C ARG A 235 -1.42 15.70 15.18
N GLY A 236 -0.30 15.01 14.97
CA GLY A 236 -0.02 13.82 15.77
C GLY A 236 -0.42 14.22 17.19
N GLY A 237 -1.39 13.47 17.73
CA GLY A 237 -2.10 13.83 18.95
C GLY A 237 -1.13 14.23 20.06
N GLN A 238 -1.68 14.73 21.15
CA GLN A 238 -0.96 15.16 22.35
C GLN A 238 -0.01 14.11 22.99
N GLU A 239 0.41 13.05 22.30
CA GLU A 239 1.16 11.93 22.84
C GLU A 239 2.44 11.52 22.06
N ARG A 240 2.87 12.25 21.02
CA ARG A 240 4.29 12.20 20.59
C ARG A 240 5.11 13.31 21.21
N LEU A 241 4.98 13.37 22.52
CA LEU A 241 5.67 14.30 23.36
C LEU A 241 7.14 13.90 23.44
N ASP A 242 8.05 14.86 23.30
CA ASP A 242 9.40 14.68 23.82
C ASP A 242 9.34 14.42 25.35
N GLU A 243 10.48 14.15 25.99
CA GLU A 243 10.57 13.90 27.44
C GLU A 243 9.95 14.99 28.33
N ASN A 244 9.53 16.13 27.76
CA ASN A 244 8.89 17.25 28.44
C ASN A 244 7.40 17.45 28.12
N GLY A 245 6.78 16.69 27.21
CA GLY A 245 5.34 16.83 27.00
C GLY A 245 4.90 17.54 25.70
N GLU A 246 5.73 17.68 24.66
CA GLU A 246 5.38 18.45 23.44
C GLU A 246 5.64 17.73 22.11
N SER A 247 4.73 17.82 21.13
CA SER A 247 4.85 17.20 19.80
C SER A 247 5.43 18.14 18.74
N SER A 248 6.22 17.62 17.79
CA SER A 248 6.78 18.39 16.67
C SER A 248 6.52 17.71 15.32
N THR A 249 5.85 18.40 14.40
CA THR A 249 5.78 18.05 12.98
C THR A 249 7.11 18.42 12.31
N ILE A 250 7.62 17.52 11.45
CA ILE A 250 8.88 17.67 10.71
C ILE A 250 8.57 18.22 9.32
N ILE A 251 9.18 19.35 8.97
CA ILE A 251 9.14 19.91 7.60
C ILE A 251 10.56 19.83 7.03
N ALA A 252 10.73 19.29 5.82
CA ALA A 252 12.05 19.13 5.17
C ALA A 252 12.09 19.76 3.78
#